data_AF-W7HUX4-F1
#
_entry.id   AF-W7HUX4-F1
#
_cell.length_a   1.000
_cell.length_b   1.000
_cell.length_c   1.000
_cell.angle_alpha   90.00
_cell.angle_beta   90.00
_cell.angle_gamma   90.00
#
_symmetry.space_group_name_H-M   'P 1'
#
loop_
_entity.id
_entity.type
_entity.pdbx_description
1 polymer ?
#
loop_
_entity_poly.entity_id
_entity_poly.type
_entity_poly.pdbx_seq_one_letter_code
_entity_poly.pdbx_strand_id
1 'polypeptide(L)' 'MKFSAVIATVATLVAATSATPLYANIYSRCGGIGWTGPTQCVPGTTCHYFNDYYSQCY' A
#
# COMPACT_ATOMS: atom_id res chain seq x y z
N MET A 1 -17.09 -21.51 46.57
CA MET A 1 -17.09 -20.08 46.19
C MET A 1 -15.65 -19.61 46.04
N LYS A 2 -15.23 -19.28 44.80
CA LYS A 2 -14.17 -18.32 44.43
C LYS A 2 -13.77 -18.57 42.96
N PHE A 3 -14.42 -17.87 42.03
CA PHE A 3 -13.93 -17.71 40.66
C PHE A 3 -13.17 -16.39 40.60
N SER A 4 -11.87 -16.49 40.34
CA SER A 4 -10.94 -15.37 40.28
C SER A 4 -11.14 -14.51 39.03
N ALA A 5 -11.12 -13.20 39.28
CA ALA A 5 -10.58 -12.14 38.42
C ALA A 5 -10.97 -12.18 36.93
N VAL A 6 -12.09 -11.52 36.62
CA VAL A 6 -12.34 -10.90 35.33
C VAL A 6 -11.44 -9.67 35.22
N ILE A 7 -10.39 -9.70 34.39
CA ILE A 7 -9.71 -8.49 33.91
C ILE A 7 -9.52 -8.66 32.41
N ALA A 8 -10.41 -7.99 31.66
CA ALA A 8 -10.47 -8.01 30.21
C ALA A 8 -9.18 -7.45 29.60
N THR A 9 -8.45 -8.29 28.85
CA THR A 9 -7.39 -7.86 27.95
C THR A 9 -8.03 -7.15 26.76
N VAL A 10 -8.14 -5.82 26.83
CA VAL A 10 -8.53 -5.00 25.68
C VAL A 10 -7.37 -4.96 24.70
N ALA A 11 -7.36 -5.90 23.75
CA ALA A 11 -6.48 -5.84 22.59
C ALA A 11 -6.97 -4.72 21.66
N THR A 12 -6.35 -3.54 21.73
CA THR A 12 -6.58 -2.46 20.77
C THR A 12 -6.06 -2.89 19.40
N LEU A 13 -6.95 -3.31 18.48
CA LEU A 13 -6.61 -3.45 17.06
C LEU A 13 -6.40 -2.05 16.48
N VAL A 14 -5.13 -1.64 16.35
CA VAL A 14 -4.78 -0.49 15.51
C VAL A 14 -4.75 -1.00 14.06
N ALA A 15 -5.84 -0.77 13.32
CA ALA A 15 -5.84 -0.98 11.88
C ALA A 15 -4.90 0.05 11.25
N ALA A 16 -3.69 -0.37 10.87
CA ALA A 16 -2.79 0.44 10.05
C ALA A 16 -3.39 0.55 8.65
N THR A 17 -4.13 1.63 8.39
CA THR A 17 -4.58 1.96 7.04
C THR A 17 -3.35 2.40 6.25
N SER A 18 -2.73 1.48 5.51
CA SER A 18 -1.76 1.83 4.49
C SER A 18 -2.47 2.66 3.44
N ALA A 19 -2.29 3.98 3.49
CA ALA A 19 -2.76 4.86 2.43
C ALA A 19 -1.97 4.50 1.17
N THR A 20 -2.61 3.75 0.26
CA THR A 20 -2.04 3.55 -1.08
C THR A 20 -2.03 4.92 -1.75
N PRO A 21 -0.85 5.47 -2.09
CA PRO A 21 -0.80 6.75 -2.78
C PRO A 21 -1.60 6.64 -4.07
N LEU A 22 -2.43 7.66 -4.38
CA LEU A 22 -3.27 7.66 -5.58
C LEU A 22 -2.43 7.68 -6.86
N TYR A 23 -1.25 8.30 -6.78
CA TYR A 23 -0.32 8.46 -7.90
C TYR A 23 1.08 7.96 -7.54
N ALA A 24 1.76 7.37 -8.50
CA ALA A 24 3.18 7.05 -8.46
C ALA A 24 3.98 8.31 -8.79
N ASN A 25 4.97 8.65 -7.95
CA ASN A 25 5.86 9.78 -8.20
C ASN A 25 6.73 9.54 -9.45
N ILE A 26 7.36 10.60 -9.96
CA ILE A 26 8.39 10.47 -10.99
C ILE A 26 9.47 9.46 -10.55
N TYR A 27 9.90 8.62 -11.48
CA TYR A 27 10.82 7.49 -11.29
C TYR A 27 10.33 6.39 -10.35
N SER A 28 9.08 6.44 -9.88
CA SER A 28 8.47 5.37 -9.09
C SER A 28 7.79 4.33 -9.96
N ARG A 29 7.62 3.12 -9.43
CA ARG A 29 6.91 2.03 -10.10
C ARG A 29 5.43 2.37 -10.23
N CYS A 30 4.90 2.24 -11.45
CA CYS A 30 3.49 2.42 -11.78
C CYS A 30 2.84 1.14 -12.34
N GLY A 31 3.58 0.06 -12.53
CA GLY A 31 3.00 -1.14 -13.10
C GLY A 31 3.92 -2.35 -13.10
N GLY A 32 3.36 -3.44 -13.64
CA GLY A 32 3.98 -4.74 -13.78
C GLY A 32 3.24 -5.83 -13.00
N ILE A 33 3.48 -7.08 -13.37
CA ILE A 33 2.89 -8.27 -12.75
C ILE A 33 3.15 -8.25 -11.23
N GLY A 34 2.07 -8.42 -10.46
CA GLY A 34 2.10 -8.43 -8.99
C GLY A 34 2.19 -7.05 -8.32
N TRP A 35 2.16 -5.94 -9.07
CA TRP A 35 2.11 -4.61 -8.48
C TRP A 35 0.72 -4.29 -7.91
N THR A 36 0.68 -3.90 -6.63
CA THR A 36 -0.55 -3.53 -5.90
C THR A 36 -0.58 -2.06 -5.49
N GLY A 37 0.40 -1.28 -5.93
CA GLY A 37 0.49 0.15 -5.67
C GLY A 37 -0.20 1.01 -6.73
N PRO A 38 0.06 2.32 -6.74
CA PRO A 38 -0.50 3.23 -7.73
C PRO A 38 -0.18 2.79 -9.16
N THR A 39 -1.18 2.82 -10.03
CA THR A 39 -1.04 2.54 -11.46
C THR A 39 -1.01 3.80 -12.32
N GLN A 40 -1.41 4.93 -11.76
CA GLN A 40 -1.35 6.23 -12.43
C GLN A 40 -0.12 7.01 -11.96
N CYS A 41 0.59 7.65 -12.89
CA CYS A 41 1.70 8.53 -12.56
C CYS A 41 1.20 9.93 -12.18
N VAL A 42 2.02 10.67 -11.42
CA VAL A 42 1.74 12.09 -11.13
C VAL A 42 1.56 12.90 -12.42
N PRO A 43 0.70 13.92 -12.43
CA PRO A 43 0.48 14.75 -13.62
C PRO A 43 1.78 15.28 -14.21
N GLY A 44 1.91 15.21 -15.53
CA GLY A 44 3.12 15.60 -16.25
C GLY A 44 4.14 14.48 -16.47
N THR A 45 3.87 13.27 -15.97
CA THR A 45 4.67 12.06 -16.22
C THR A 45 3.79 10.93 -16.78
N THR A 46 4.41 10.00 -17.51
CA THR A 46 3.76 8.86 -18.16
C THR A 46 4.32 7.55 -17.61
N CYS A 47 3.48 6.51 -17.50
CA CYS A 47 3.95 5.19 -17.10
C CYS A 47 4.64 4.50 -18.27
N HIS A 48 5.97 4.40 -18.22
CA HIS A 48 6.77 3.72 -19.25
C HIS A 48 6.98 2.26 -18.88
N TYR A 49 6.70 1.38 -19.84
CA TYR A 49 6.95 -0.05 -19.72
C TYR A 49 8.46 -0.36 -19.84
N PHE A 50 8.99 -1.17 -18.92
CA PHE A 50 10.36 -1.70 -18.99
C PHE A 50 10.38 -3.20 -19.23
N ASN A 51 9.59 -3.94 -18.45
CA ASN A 51 9.41 -5.37 -18.58
C ASN A 51 8.08 -5.79 -17.94
N ASP A 52 7.71 -7.06 -18.09
CA ASP A 52 6.44 -7.60 -17.61
C ASP A 52 6.20 -7.32 -16.11
N TYR A 53 7.27 -7.26 -15.32
CA TYR A 53 7.20 -7.04 -13.87
C TYR A 53 7.42 -5.59 -13.48
N TYR A 54 7.80 -4.69 -14.40
CA TYR A 54 8.17 -3.33 -14.02
C TYR A 54 7.80 -2.29 -15.08
N SER A 55 7.08 -1.26 -14.63
CA SER A 55 6.84 -0.03 -15.36
C SER A 55 7.10 1.16 -14.43
N GLN A 56 7.69 2.23 -14.94
CA GLN A 56 8.12 3.38 -14.13
C GLN A 56 7.63 4.70 -14.75
N CYS A 57 7.29 5.67 -13.89
CA CYS A 57 6.88 7.01 -14.32
C CYS A 57 8.08 7.85 -14.78
N TYR A 58 8.00 8.43 -15.98
CA TYR A 58 8.94 9.45 -16.47
C TYR A 58 8.19 10.68 -16.98
#